data_AF-M6PX82-F1
#
_entry.id   AF-M6PX82-F1
#
_cell.length_a   1.000
_cell.length_b   1.000
_cell.length_c   1.000
_cell.angle_alpha   90.00
_cell.angle_beta   90.00
_cell.angle_gamma   90.00
#
_symmetry.space_group_name_H-M   'P 1'
#
loop_
_entity.id
_entity.type
_entity.pdbx_description
1 polymer ?
#
loop_
_entity_poly.entity_id
_entity_poly.type
_entity_poly.pdbx_seq_one_letter_code
_entity_poly.pdbx_strand_id
1 'polypeptide(L)'
;MLRGTWYEDQEQKEAVLYNRVMRYFRPNPHFVWKTDLHGRNYRFYKDGRVEFLIDRDFREVFPDVSELDVHESEARALAEHGEPYSAIRLLKGIGLCYRFQFGKLVPEGYRSATEELSRLMKHMAHKRGEVDDFTDPYGCTKKNILKIESDSFRFSLETTDDWKHYFPEPETPESGREEDHVWKIRRYYQSIPLKEQEKEGEYVTAETTKIEPGDKKGFSQKEEWEKIYRSQSEKFLYYRPDRILFTIGLTYHPIAAVYNSKNYFQLWDLKRGVNPRTIRETNFRRRKEEDYYVSRFDYFHKNGRKVSMIFLEKYYLRENRGLLFSVAGPEKQIDRIQQIWSQLNQKLIVE
;
A
#
# COMPACT_ATOMS: atom_id res chain seq x y z
N MET A 1 -53.39 50.02 22.42
CA MET A 1 -53.32 49.18 21.20
C MET A 1 -51.92 48.62 21.07
N LEU A 2 -51.65 47.40 21.55
CA LEU A 2 -50.37 46.69 21.30
C LEU A 2 -50.63 45.17 21.46
N ARG A 3 -51.26 44.55 20.46
CA ARG A 3 -51.26 43.10 20.24
C ARG A 3 -51.28 42.87 18.73
N GLY A 4 -50.15 43.12 18.07
CA GLY A 4 -49.93 42.76 16.67
C GLY A 4 -48.93 41.61 16.60
N THR A 5 -49.41 40.46 16.11
CA THR A 5 -48.71 39.52 15.20
C THR A 5 -47.24 39.19 15.47
N TRP A 6 -46.80 38.97 16.72
CA TRP A 6 -45.49 38.34 16.98
C TRP A 6 -45.56 36.82 16.76
N TYR A 7 -46.69 36.19 17.07
CA TYR A 7 -46.82 34.72 17.10
C TYR A 7 -46.84 34.06 15.71
N GLU A 8 -47.53 34.62 14.72
CA GLU A 8 -47.61 34.01 13.37
C GLU A 8 -46.26 33.97 12.65
N ASP A 9 -45.43 35.00 12.85
CA ASP A 9 -44.13 35.11 12.18
C ASP A 9 -43.08 34.17 12.81
N GLN A 10 -43.22 33.86 14.10
CA GLN A 10 -42.44 32.81 14.78
C GLN A 10 -42.89 31.40 14.41
N GLU A 11 -44.20 31.14 14.38
CA GLU A 11 -44.71 29.83 13.96
C GLU A 11 -44.35 29.51 12.50
N GLN A 12 -44.35 30.51 11.60
CA GLN A 12 -43.87 30.32 10.23
C GLN A 12 -42.36 30.06 10.17
N LYS A 13 -41.54 30.77 10.97
CA LYS A 13 -40.10 30.52 11.05
C LYS A 13 -39.78 29.16 11.65
N GLU A 14 -40.51 28.75 12.68
CA GLU A 14 -40.41 27.43 13.30
C GLU A 14 -40.92 26.34 12.36
N ALA A 15 -41.98 26.56 11.59
CA ALA A 15 -42.44 25.63 10.57
C ALA A 15 -41.45 25.48 9.43
N VAL A 16 -40.76 26.56 9.01
CA VAL A 16 -39.69 26.51 8.00
C VAL A 16 -38.46 25.79 8.56
N LEU A 17 -38.08 26.04 9.81
CA LEU A 17 -37.00 25.33 10.49
C LEU A 17 -37.35 23.84 10.70
N TYR A 18 -38.56 23.54 11.16
CA TYR A 18 -39.09 22.18 11.32
C TYR A 18 -39.16 21.46 9.98
N ASN A 19 -39.62 22.09 8.90
CA ASN A 19 -39.61 21.48 7.57
C ASN A 19 -38.20 21.31 7.01
N ARG A 20 -37.26 22.21 7.35
CA ARG A 20 -35.83 22.07 7.00
C ARG A 20 -35.19 20.92 7.76
N VAL A 21 -35.47 20.79 9.05
CA VAL A 21 -35.00 19.71 9.93
C VAL A 21 -35.64 18.38 9.51
N MET A 22 -36.96 18.34 9.32
CA MET A 22 -37.69 17.16 8.85
C MET A 22 -37.32 16.76 7.43
N ARG A 23 -36.81 17.67 6.58
CA ARG A 23 -36.17 17.31 5.29
C ARG A 23 -34.91 16.46 5.50
N TYR A 24 -34.12 16.71 6.55
CA TYR A 24 -32.99 15.84 6.91
C TYR A 24 -33.44 14.50 7.50
N PHE A 25 -34.66 14.43 8.05
CA PHE A 25 -35.22 13.24 8.70
C PHE A 25 -36.34 12.52 7.92
N ARG A 26 -36.60 12.87 6.64
CA ARG A 26 -37.62 12.17 5.83
C ARG A 26 -37.23 10.70 5.65
N PRO A 27 -38.08 9.73 6.05
CA PRO A 27 -37.78 8.32 5.91
C PRO A 27 -38.21 7.85 4.52
N ASN A 28 -37.29 7.91 3.57
CA ASN A 28 -37.28 6.95 2.47
C ASN A 28 -35.85 6.89 1.93
N PRO A 29 -34.92 6.16 2.59
CA PRO A 29 -33.65 5.93 1.95
C PRO A 29 -33.96 5.00 0.77
N HIS A 30 -33.93 5.55 -0.44
CA HIS A 30 -33.89 4.79 -1.69
C HIS A 30 -32.63 3.92 -1.80
N PHE A 31 -31.90 3.76 -0.70
CA PHE A 31 -30.62 3.11 -0.57
C PHE A 31 -30.50 2.31 0.72
N VAL A 32 -29.63 1.32 0.71
CA VAL A 32 -29.24 0.50 1.87
C VAL A 32 -27.78 0.77 2.18
N TRP A 33 -27.47 0.98 3.45
CA TRP A 33 -26.09 1.06 3.92
C TRP A 33 -25.46 -0.33 3.88
N LYS A 34 -24.30 -0.43 3.23
CA LYS A 34 -23.52 -1.66 3.17
C LYS A 34 -22.06 -1.37 3.49
N THR A 35 -21.38 -2.43 3.90
CA THR A 35 -19.94 -2.45 4.13
C THR A 35 -19.30 -3.38 3.13
N ASP A 36 -18.18 -2.98 2.56
CA ASP A 36 -17.38 -3.81 1.66
C ASP A 36 -16.60 -4.89 2.43
N LEU A 37 -15.86 -5.74 1.72
CA LEU A 37 -15.02 -6.78 2.33
C LEU A 37 -13.93 -6.22 3.28
N HIS A 38 -13.62 -4.93 3.13
CA HIS A 38 -12.61 -4.23 3.90
C HIS A 38 -13.23 -3.36 5.02
N GLY A 39 -14.54 -3.48 5.27
CA GLY A 39 -15.25 -2.75 6.33
C GLY A 39 -15.50 -1.27 6.03
N ARG A 40 -15.43 -0.86 4.77
CA ARG A 40 -15.63 0.52 4.31
C ARG A 40 -17.07 0.73 3.85
N ASN A 41 -17.58 1.93 4.06
CA ASN A 41 -19.01 2.23 3.92
C ASN A 41 -19.38 2.67 2.51
N TYR A 42 -20.49 2.13 1.99
CA TYR A 42 -21.10 2.60 0.74
C TYR A 42 -22.63 2.54 0.80
N ARG A 43 -23.27 3.30 -0.08
CA ARG A 43 -24.73 3.30 -0.27
C ARG A 43 -25.07 2.51 -1.53
N PHE A 44 -25.99 1.57 -1.38
CA PHE A 44 -26.53 0.79 -2.49
C PHE A 44 -27.96 1.20 -2.78
N TYR A 45 -28.20 1.82 -3.92
CA TYR A 45 -29.51 2.29 -4.33
C TYR A 45 -30.36 1.18 -4.96
N LYS A 46 -31.69 1.27 -4.84
CA LYS A 46 -32.61 0.27 -5.41
C LYS A 46 -32.56 0.17 -6.94
N ASP A 47 -32.06 1.21 -7.61
CA ASP A 47 -31.83 1.25 -9.06
C ASP A 47 -30.49 0.63 -9.49
N GLY A 48 -29.74 0.03 -8.54
CA GLY A 48 -28.46 -0.60 -8.79
C GLY A 48 -27.27 0.36 -8.72
N ARG A 49 -27.48 1.66 -8.50
CA ARG A 49 -26.37 2.60 -8.34
C ARG A 49 -25.64 2.36 -7.02
N VAL A 50 -24.33 2.52 -7.06
CA VAL A 50 -23.43 2.45 -5.90
C VAL A 50 -22.79 3.80 -5.69
N GLU A 51 -22.84 4.31 -4.46
CA GLU A 51 -22.15 5.53 -4.05
C GLU A 51 -21.22 5.20 -2.89
N PHE A 52 -19.92 5.26 -3.15
CA PHE A 52 -18.90 5.08 -2.14
C PHE A 52 -18.76 6.32 -1.27
N LEU A 53 -18.51 6.14 0.03
CA LEU A 53 -18.37 7.24 0.97
C LEU A 53 -16.97 7.25 1.55
N ILE A 54 -16.27 8.37 1.37
CA ILE A 54 -14.97 8.61 1.99
C ILE A 54 -15.23 9.18 3.38
N ASP A 55 -15.03 8.34 4.39
CA ASP A 55 -15.12 8.72 5.80
C ASP A 55 -13.72 8.92 6.43
N ARG A 56 -13.67 9.19 7.73
CA ARG A 56 -12.40 9.42 8.46
C ARG A 56 -11.55 8.16 8.62
N ASP A 57 -12.18 6.99 8.51
CA ASP A 57 -11.53 5.68 8.68
C ASP A 57 -11.18 5.06 7.32
N PHE A 58 -11.31 5.84 6.24
CA PHE A 58 -10.99 5.42 4.89
C PHE A 58 -9.55 4.91 4.80
N ARG A 59 -9.41 3.75 4.14
CA ARG A 59 -8.13 3.15 3.79
C ARG A 59 -8.17 2.71 2.34
N GLU A 60 -7.10 3.03 1.63
CA GLU A 60 -6.90 2.56 0.26
C GLU A 60 -6.61 1.05 0.26
N VAL A 61 -7.16 0.34 -0.71
CA VAL A 61 -7.01 -1.11 -0.90
C VAL A 61 -6.83 -1.43 -2.38
N PHE A 62 -6.26 -2.59 -2.69
CA PHE A 62 -6.33 -3.09 -4.06
C PHE A 62 -7.76 -3.50 -4.40
N PRO A 63 -8.23 -3.25 -5.64
CA PRO A 63 -9.56 -3.66 -6.06
C PRO A 63 -9.69 -5.18 -6.03
N ASP A 64 -10.84 -5.67 -5.56
CA ASP A 64 -11.21 -7.07 -5.61
C ASP A 64 -12.19 -7.34 -6.77
N VAL A 65 -12.00 -8.47 -7.45
CA VAL A 65 -12.85 -8.89 -8.58
C VAL A 65 -14.34 -9.04 -8.21
N SER A 66 -14.66 -9.29 -6.93
CA SER A 66 -16.04 -9.45 -6.47
C SER A 66 -16.80 -8.14 -6.24
N GLU A 67 -16.09 -7.01 -6.09
CA GLU A 67 -16.69 -5.70 -5.73
C GLU A 67 -16.33 -4.59 -6.73
N LEU A 68 -16.14 -4.93 -8.02
CA LEU A 68 -15.68 -3.97 -9.04
C LEU A 68 -16.56 -2.72 -9.19
N ASP A 69 -17.89 -2.86 -9.09
CA ASP A 69 -18.81 -1.73 -9.16
C ASP A 69 -18.64 -0.77 -7.95
N VAL A 70 -18.30 -1.31 -6.79
CA VAL A 70 -18.01 -0.53 -5.58
C VAL A 70 -16.70 0.22 -5.76
N HIS A 71 -15.65 -0.45 -6.27
CA HIS A 71 -14.36 0.17 -6.53
C HIS A 71 -14.41 1.22 -7.64
N GLU A 72 -15.28 1.06 -8.64
CA GLU A 72 -15.49 2.09 -9.65
C GLU A 72 -16.13 3.35 -9.04
N SER A 73 -17.11 3.16 -8.17
CA SER A 73 -17.71 4.26 -7.40
C SER A 73 -16.70 4.93 -6.46
N GLU A 74 -15.85 4.14 -5.80
CA GLU A 74 -14.74 4.61 -4.96
C GLU A 74 -13.78 5.49 -5.76
N ALA A 75 -13.37 5.07 -6.95
CA ALA A 75 -12.46 5.85 -7.80
C ALA A 75 -13.06 7.21 -8.19
N ARG A 76 -14.36 7.25 -8.51
CA ARG A 76 -15.06 8.51 -8.81
C ARG A 76 -15.12 9.42 -7.58
N ALA A 77 -15.48 8.86 -6.42
CA ALA A 77 -15.52 9.61 -5.17
C ALA A 77 -14.13 10.19 -4.82
N LEU A 78 -13.06 9.41 -4.99
CA LEU A 78 -11.67 9.88 -4.77
C LEU A 78 -11.31 11.03 -5.71
N ALA A 79 -11.65 10.91 -7.00
CA ALA A 79 -11.41 11.97 -7.97
C ALA A 79 -12.17 13.28 -7.62
N GLU A 80 -13.41 13.17 -7.15
CA GLU A 80 -14.23 14.32 -6.72
C GLU A 80 -13.70 14.98 -5.45
N HIS A 81 -13.10 14.21 -4.54
CA HIS A 81 -12.51 14.71 -3.29
C HIS A 81 -11.06 15.21 -3.45
N GLY A 82 -10.53 15.25 -4.67
CA GLY A 82 -9.20 15.80 -4.94
C GLY A 82 -8.05 14.81 -4.72
N GLU A 83 -8.33 13.50 -4.73
CA GLU A 83 -7.35 12.41 -4.63
C GLU A 83 -7.12 11.71 -6.00
N PRO A 84 -6.57 12.40 -7.02
CA PRO A 84 -6.50 11.87 -8.38
C PRO A 84 -5.53 10.69 -8.50
N TYR A 85 -4.48 10.62 -7.68
CA TYR A 85 -3.48 9.54 -7.75
C TYR A 85 -4.08 8.20 -7.29
N SER A 86 -4.75 8.18 -6.13
CA SER A 86 -5.44 6.98 -5.65
C SER A 86 -6.57 6.57 -6.60
N ALA A 87 -7.33 7.52 -7.15
CA ALA A 87 -8.35 7.22 -8.17
C ALA A 87 -7.75 6.55 -9.42
N ILE A 88 -6.67 7.11 -9.99
CA ILE A 88 -6.00 6.54 -11.17
C ILE A 88 -5.43 5.15 -10.88
N ARG A 89 -4.80 4.96 -9.71
CA ARG A 89 -4.24 3.68 -9.29
C ARG A 89 -5.33 2.62 -9.16
N LEU A 90 -6.45 2.97 -8.54
CA LEU A 90 -7.61 2.09 -8.38
C LEU A 90 -8.19 1.71 -9.74
N LEU A 91 -8.37 2.67 -10.66
CA LEU A 91 -8.86 2.39 -12.02
C LEU A 91 -7.91 1.49 -12.83
N LYS A 92 -6.60 1.68 -12.71
CA LYS A 92 -5.60 0.76 -13.30
C LYS A 92 -5.76 -0.66 -12.74
N GLY A 93 -5.94 -0.77 -11.42
CA GLY A 93 -6.20 -2.04 -10.74
C GLY A 93 -7.52 -2.70 -11.17
N ILE A 94 -8.59 -1.92 -11.36
CA ILE A 94 -9.87 -2.42 -11.90
C ILE A 94 -9.68 -2.98 -13.30
N GLY A 95 -8.93 -2.26 -14.16
CA GLY A 95 -8.56 -2.74 -15.49
C GLY A 95 -7.80 -4.08 -15.43
N LEU A 96 -6.86 -4.22 -14.49
CA LEU A 96 -6.17 -5.48 -14.21
C LEU A 96 -7.15 -6.58 -13.76
N CYS A 97 -8.11 -6.27 -12.88
CA CYS A 97 -9.10 -7.23 -12.42
C CYS A 97 -9.98 -7.78 -13.53
N TYR A 98 -10.44 -6.92 -14.44
CA TYR A 98 -11.18 -7.38 -15.62
C TYR A 98 -10.32 -8.28 -16.51
N ARG A 99 -9.05 -7.92 -16.78
CA ARG A 99 -8.12 -8.78 -17.51
C ARG A 99 -7.88 -10.11 -16.78
N PHE A 100 -7.78 -10.09 -15.45
CA PHE A 100 -7.53 -11.27 -14.64
C PHE A 100 -8.75 -12.19 -14.50
N GLN A 101 -9.96 -11.65 -14.58
CA GLN A 101 -11.20 -12.40 -14.51
C GLN A 101 -11.66 -12.92 -15.88
N PHE A 102 -11.60 -12.08 -16.91
CA PHE A 102 -12.24 -12.33 -18.20
C PHE A 102 -11.25 -12.41 -19.38
N GLY A 103 -9.95 -12.21 -19.14
CA GLY A 103 -8.92 -12.29 -20.17
C GLY A 103 -9.07 -11.17 -21.20
N LYS A 104 -9.37 -11.55 -22.44
CA LYS A 104 -9.53 -10.62 -23.59
C LYS A 104 -10.94 -10.04 -23.72
N LEU A 105 -11.91 -10.52 -22.94
CA LEU A 105 -13.27 -9.99 -22.98
C LEU A 105 -13.31 -8.63 -22.30
N VAL A 106 -14.10 -7.72 -22.86
CA VAL A 106 -14.20 -6.31 -22.45
C VAL A 106 -15.65 -6.03 -22.04
N PRO A 107 -16.03 -6.32 -20.77
CA PRO A 107 -17.36 -5.99 -20.25
C PRO A 107 -17.63 -4.48 -20.25
N GLU A 108 -18.89 -4.09 -20.08
CA GLU A 108 -19.30 -2.68 -20.02
C GLU A 108 -18.59 -1.91 -18.90
N GLY A 109 -18.51 -2.49 -17.69
CA GLY A 109 -17.80 -1.87 -16.57
C GLY A 109 -16.30 -1.66 -16.83
N TYR A 110 -15.65 -2.49 -17.65
CA TYR A 110 -14.27 -2.24 -18.08
C TYR A 110 -14.18 -0.98 -18.96
N ARG A 111 -15.14 -0.78 -19.87
CA ARG A 111 -15.17 0.40 -20.74
C ARG A 111 -15.36 1.66 -19.90
N SER A 112 -16.32 1.64 -18.98
CA SER A 112 -16.59 2.74 -18.06
C SER A 112 -15.36 3.13 -17.24
N ALA A 113 -14.69 2.15 -16.61
CA ALA A 113 -13.45 2.38 -15.87
C ALA A 113 -12.31 2.92 -16.77
N THR A 114 -12.21 2.44 -18.01
CA THR A 114 -11.18 2.90 -18.96
C THR A 114 -11.44 4.32 -19.45
N GLU A 115 -12.70 4.69 -19.69
CA GLU A 115 -13.10 6.04 -20.05
C GLU A 115 -12.79 7.04 -18.94
N GLU A 116 -13.12 6.66 -17.70
CA GLU A 116 -12.84 7.48 -16.51
C GLU A 116 -11.33 7.61 -16.26
N LEU A 117 -10.57 6.52 -16.40
CA LEU A 117 -9.12 6.56 -16.34
C LEU A 117 -8.55 7.48 -17.41
N SER A 118 -9.05 7.40 -18.64
CA SER A 118 -8.62 8.26 -19.74
C SER A 118 -8.94 9.74 -19.49
N ARG A 119 -10.09 10.03 -18.88
CA ARG A 119 -10.49 11.38 -18.47
C ARG A 119 -9.51 11.95 -17.44
N LEU A 120 -9.20 11.19 -16.38
CA LEU A 120 -8.25 11.60 -15.34
C LEU A 120 -6.82 11.74 -15.86
N MET A 121 -6.36 10.79 -16.70
CA MET A 121 -5.04 10.85 -17.32
C MET A 121 -4.87 12.09 -18.21
N LYS A 122 -5.91 12.50 -18.94
CA LYS A 122 -5.91 13.75 -19.74
C LYS A 122 -5.84 14.98 -18.83
N HIS A 123 -6.61 15.01 -17.76
CA HIS A 123 -6.57 16.09 -16.77
C HIS A 123 -5.17 16.22 -16.13
N MET A 124 -4.55 15.09 -15.81
CA MET A 124 -3.23 15.01 -15.17
C MET A 124 -2.07 14.96 -16.17
N ALA A 125 -2.29 15.26 -17.45
CA ALA A 125 -1.25 15.15 -18.49
C ALA A 125 0.00 16.00 -18.20
N HIS A 126 -0.19 17.16 -17.55
CA HIS A 126 0.89 18.06 -17.13
C HIS A 126 1.75 17.48 -15.99
N LYS A 127 1.28 16.46 -15.28
CA LYS A 127 1.94 15.78 -14.15
C LYS A 127 2.21 14.30 -14.43
N ARG A 128 2.45 13.93 -15.68
CA ARG A 128 2.61 12.51 -16.08
C ARG A 128 3.68 11.74 -15.29
N GLY A 129 4.78 12.41 -14.90
CA GLY A 129 5.81 11.83 -14.04
C GLY A 129 5.27 11.47 -12.66
N GLU A 130 4.63 12.42 -11.97
CA GLU A 130 4.00 12.19 -10.66
C GLU A 130 2.94 11.09 -10.74
N VAL A 131 2.10 11.09 -11.79
CA VAL A 131 1.10 10.03 -11.98
C VAL A 131 1.78 8.66 -12.06
N ASP A 132 2.83 8.50 -12.84
CA ASP A 132 3.57 7.23 -12.89
C ASP A 132 4.24 6.91 -11.54
N ASP A 133 4.76 7.90 -10.82
CA ASP A 133 5.40 7.73 -9.51
C ASP A 133 4.44 7.31 -8.40
N PHE A 134 3.16 7.69 -8.47
CA PHE A 134 2.18 7.34 -7.43
C PHE A 134 1.27 6.17 -7.82
N THR A 135 1.13 5.85 -9.12
CA THR A 135 0.11 4.87 -9.57
C THR A 135 0.70 3.56 -10.08
N ASP A 136 2.02 3.45 -10.16
CA ASP A 136 2.73 2.25 -10.60
C ASP A 136 3.59 1.69 -9.46
N PRO A 137 3.67 0.36 -9.26
CA PRO A 137 2.82 -0.68 -9.82
C PRO A 137 1.39 -0.62 -9.26
N TYR A 138 0.46 -1.25 -9.97
CA TYR A 138 -0.94 -1.41 -9.56
C TYR A 138 -1.26 -2.90 -9.39
N GLY A 139 -2.35 -3.20 -8.69
CA GLY A 139 -2.70 -4.57 -8.32
C GLY A 139 -4.18 -4.88 -8.35
N CYS A 140 -4.50 -6.17 -8.27
CA CYS A 140 -5.85 -6.70 -8.21
C CYS A 140 -5.90 -7.97 -7.34
N THR A 141 -6.95 -8.11 -6.54
CA THR A 141 -7.20 -9.30 -5.72
C THR A 141 -8.29 -10.18 -6.32
N LYS A 142 -8.06 -11.51 -6.30
CA LYS A 142 -9.05 -12.53 -6.69
C LYS A 142 -8.82 -13.81 -5.91
N LYS A 143 -9.81 -14.23 -5.10
CA LYS A 143 -9.77 -15.50 -4.37
C LYS A 143 -8.45 -15.72 -3.60
N ASN A 144 -8.04 -14.71 -2.83
CA ASN A 144 -6.81 -14.68 -2.04
C ASN A 144 -5.50 -14.62 -2.83
N ILE A 145 -5.56 -14.30 -4.13
CA ILE A 145 -4.39 -14.05 -4.97
C ILE A 145 -4.34 -12.56 -5.26
N LEU A 146 -3.24 -11.92 -4.86
CA LEU A 146 -2.89 -10.57 -5.26
C LEU A 146 -2.00 -10.63 -6.50
N LYS A 147 -2.49 -10.09 -7.60
CA LYS A 147 -1.71 -9.87 -8.82
C LYS A 147 -1.23 -8.43 -8.87
N ILE A 148 0.06 -8.23 -9.07
CA ILE A 148 0.71 -6.92 -9.21
C ILE A 148 1.32 -6.83 -10.61
N GLU A 149 1.14 -5.70 -11.28
CA GLU A 149 1.68 -5.44 -12.62
C GLU A 149 2.26 -4.03 -12.69
N SER A 150 3.30 -3.88 -13.50
CA SER A 150 3.81 -2.58 -13.92
C SER A 150 4.00 -2.57 -15.42
N ASP A 151 3.30 -1.64 -16.09
CA ASP A 151 3.48 -1.41 -17.53
C ASP A 151 4.83 -0.74 -17.81
N SER A 152 5.22 0.19 -16.95
CA SER A 152 6.46 0.98 -17.09
C SER A 152 7.70 0.11 -16.96
N PHE A 153 7.70 -0.84 -16.02
CA PHE A 153 8.85 -1.72 -15.75
C PHE A 153 8.67 -3.15 -16.28
N ARG A 154 7.53 -3.45 -16.90
CA ARG A 154 7.22 -4.72 -17.59
C ARG A 154 7.47 -5.96 -16.71
N PHE A 155 6.84 -5.96 -15.54
CA PHE A 155 6.80 -7.15 -14.71
C PHE A 155 5.38 -7.48 -14.29
N SER A 156 5.15 -8.76 -14.01
CA SER A 156 3.94 -9.26 -13.38
C SER A 156 4.32 -10.22 -12.26
N LEU A 157 3.59 -10.14 -11.15
CA LEU A 157 3.80 -10.97 -9.98
C LEU A 157 2.45 -11.44 -9.45
N GLU A 158 2.37 -12.72 -9.09
CA GLU A 158 1.27 -13.27 -8.31
C GLU A 158 1.76 -13.64 -6.91
N THR A 159 1.02 -13.22 -5.89
CA THR A 159 1.29 -13.54 -4.49
C THR A 159 -0.03 -13.72 -3.72
N THR A 160 0.05 -14.05 -2.44
CA THR A 160 -1.10 -14.12 -1.54
C THR A 160 -1.64 -12.72 -1.23
N ASP A 161 -2.91 -12.59 -0.85
CA ASP A 161 -3.51 -11.29 -0.49
C ASP A 161 -3.31 -10.91 0.99
N ASP A 162 -2.55 -11.70 1.75
CA ASP A 162 -2.24 -11.48 3.16
C ASP A 162 -1.19 -10.37 3.42
N TRP A 163 -0.66 -9.78 2.34
CA TRP A 163 0.23 -8.64 2.40
C TRP A 163 -0.50 -7.36 2.73
N LYS A 164 0.00 -6.64 3.73
CA LYS A 164 -0.36 -5.23 3.92
C LYS A 164 0.54 -4.37 3.03
N HIS A 165 -0.07 -3.45 2.30
CA HIS A 165 0.62 -2.54 1.38
C HIS A 165 0.41 -1.10 1.81
N TYR A 166 1.48 -0.30 1.77
CA TYR A 166 1.37 1.15 1.90
C TYR A 166 1.41 1.77 0.52
N PHE A 167 0.29 2.41 0.16
CA PHE A 167 0.19 3.14 -1.08
C PHE A 167 1.02 4.42 -0.96
N PRO A 168 1.85 4.75 -1.98
CA PRO A 168 2.65 5.97 -1.94
C PRO A 168 1.75 7.21 -1.87
N GLU A 169 2.10 8.10 -0.94
CA GLU A 169 1.48 9.41 -0.68
C GLU A 169 2.46 10.53 -1.08
N PRO A 170 1.99 11.72 -1.51
CA PRO A 170 2.84 12.84 -1.90
C PRO A 170 3.80 13.35 -0.82
N GLU A 171 3.44 13.17 0.46
CA GLU A 171 4.23 13.57 1.63
C GLU A 171 5.38 12.59 1.90
N THR A 172 5.25 11.34 1.46
CA THR A 172 6.23 10.28 1.67
C THR A 172 6.52 9.54 0.35
N PRO A 173 7.04 10.24 -0.67
CA PRO A 173 7.34 9.59 -1.93
C PRO A 173 8.46 8.58 -1.70
N GLU A 174 8.14 7.29 -1.77
CA GLU A 174 9.11 6.19 -1.88
C GLU A 174 9.71 6.15 -3.30
N SER A 175 9.95 7.31 -3.89
CA SER A 175 10.43 7.50 -5.26
C SER A 175 11.30 8.75 -5.33
N GLY A 176 12.17 8.79 -6.33
CA GLY A 176 13.04 9.94 -6.55
C GLY A 176 13.59 9.98 -7.96
N ARG A 177 14.02 11.18 -8.36
CA ARG A 177 14.65 11.44 -9.65
C ARG A 177 16.02 12.04 -9.42
N GLU A 178 17.03 11.42 -10.01
CA GLU A 178 18.40 11.90 -10.09
C GLU A 178 18.76 12.18 -11.56
N GLU A 179 19.92 12.76 -11.81
CA GLU A 179 20.34 13.17 -13.15
C GLU A 179 20.41 11.99 -14.14
N ASP A 180 20.85 10.82 -13.65
CA ASP A 180 21.12 9.63 -14.44
C ASP A 180 20.02 8.56 -14.35
N HIS A 181 19.11 8.64 -13.36
CA HIS A 181 18.03 7.66 -13.19
C HIS A 181 16.84 8.14 -12.36
N VAL A 182 15.69 7.51 -12.61
CA VAL A 182 14.50 7.55 -11.76
C VAL A 182 14.44 6.26 -10.96
N TRP A 183 14.03 6.32 -9.69
CA TRP A 183 13.87 5.14 -8.85
C TRP A 183 12.56 5.18 -8.06
N LYS A 184 11.98 4.00 -7.79
CA LYS A 184 10.76 3.81 -6.99
C LYS A 184 10.90 2.58 -6.11
N ILE A 185 10.26 2.60 -4.95
CA ILE A 185 10.22 1.50 -4.00
C ILE A 185 8.75 1.28 -3.62
N ARG A 186 8.35 0.01 -3.53
CA ARG A 186 7.07 -0.40 -2.94
C ARG A 186 7.30 -1.50 -1.93
N ARG A 187 6.61 -1.37 -0.80
CA ARG A 187 6.80 -2.23 0.36
C ARG A 187 5.49 -2.88 0.78
N TYR A 188 5.58 -4.19 0.93
CA TYR A 188 4.50 -5.07 1.36
C TYR A 188 4.98 -5.78 2.62
N TYR A 189 4.15 -5.93 3.64
CA TYR A 189 4.58 -6.59 4.88
C TYR A 189 3.55 -7.58 5.43
N GLN A 190 4.06 -8.62 6.06
CA GLN A 190 3.33 -9.53 6.93
C GLN A 190 3.82 -9.32 8.36
N SER A 191 2.90 -9.20 9.31
CA SER A 191 3.26 -9.11 10.74
C SER A 191 3.57 -10.50 11.28
N ILE A 192 4.62 -10.63 12.08
CA ILE A 192 4.94 -11.87 12.79
C ILE A 192 4.11 -11.91 14.08
N PRO A 193 3.31 -12.96 14.33
CA PRO A 193 2.52 -13.08 15.55
C PRO A 193 3.39 -13.01 16.82
N LEU A 194 2.96 -12.24 17.83
CA LEU A 194 3.66 -12.10 19.12
C LEU A 194 3.93 -13.44 19.81
N LYS A 195 3.04 -14.43 19.66
CA LYS A 195 3.23 -15.77 20.23
C LYS A 195 4.44 -16.51 19.64
N GLU A 196 4.84 -16.22 18.41
CA GLU A 196 6.06 -16.79 17.78
C GLU A 196 7.33 -16.04 18.22
N GLN A 197 7.18 -14.83 18.76
CA GLN A 197 8.29 -14.06 19.33
C GLN A 197 8.57 -14.46 20.79
N GLU A 198 7.55 -14.88 21.54
CA GLU A 198 7.64 -15.25 22.96
C GLU A 198 7.92 -16.75 23.22
N LYS A 199 7.51 -17.65 22.32
CA LYS A 199 7.61 -19.12 22.52
C LYS A 199 9.02 -19.69 22.72
N GLU A 200 10.07 -18.91 22.51
CA GLU A 200 11.46 -19.35 22.75
C GLU A 200 12.26 -18.38 23.63
N GLY A 201 11.59 -17.39 24.25
CA GLY A 201 12.18 -16.50 25.26
C GLY A 201 12.15 -17.07 26.68
N GLU A 202 11.61 -18.28 26.86
CA GLU A 202 11.35 -18.89 28.17
C GLU A 202 12.59 -19.63 28.71
N TYR A 203 13.70 -18.92 28.87
CA TYR A 203 14.78 -19.26 29.80
C TYR A 203 15.47 -17.99 30.31
N VAL A 204 14.71 -17.00 30.77
CA VAL A 204 15.23 -16.02 31.74
C VAL A 204 14.13 -15.70 32.76
N THR A 205 14.23 -16.39 33.89
CA THR A 205 13.68 -16.13 35.23
C THR A 205 12.45 -15.21 35.34
N ALA A 206 11.37 -15.84 35.82
CA ALA A 206 10.18 -15.20 36.36
C ALA A 206 10.52 -14.19 37.47
N GLU A 207 10.31 -12.91 37.19
CA GLU A 207 9.88 -11.96 38.21
C GLU A 207 8.72 -11.12 37.65
N THR A 208 7.58 -11.34 38.28
CA THR A 208 6.29 -10.68 38.14
C THR A 208 6.38 -9.17 37.91
N THR A 209 5.81 -8.69 36.81
CA THR A 209 5.18 -7.36 36.78
C THR A 209 3.70 -7.54 36.54
N LYS A 210 2.92 -7.40 37.60
CA LYS A 210 1.45 -7.32 37.54
C LYS A 210 1.10 -6.12 36.66
N ILE A 211 0.42 -6.37 35.54
CA ILE A 211 -0.20 -5.31 34.75
C ILE A 211 -1.53 -4.98 35.44
N GLU A 212 -1.60 -3.83 36.10
CA GLU A 212 -2.87 -3.27 36.55
C GLU A 212 -3.71 -2.83 35.34
N PRO A 213 -5.04 -3.03 35.37
CA PRO A 213 -5.93 -2.64 34.27
C PRO A 213 -6.19 -1.13 34.32
N GLY A 214 -5.30 -0.33 33.74
CA GLY A 214 -5.39 1.13 33.81
C GLY A 214 -4.90 1.92 32.58
N ASP A 215 -4.23 1.31 31.61
CA ASP A 215 -3.65 2.09 30.49
C ASP A 215 -4.51 2.07 29.22
N LYS A 216 -5.40 3.06 29.12
CA LYS A 216 -5.96 3.57 27.86
C LYS A 216 -4.88 4.27 27.00
N LYS A 217 -3.73 3.63 26.80
CA LYS A 217 -2.61 4.10 25.95
C LYS A 217 -2.14 3.06 24.92
N GLY A 218 -2.86 1.95 24.77
CA GLY A 218 -2.58 0.96 23.71
C GLY A 218 -2.84 1.47 22.28
N PHE A 219 -3.63 2.54 22.13
CA PHE A 219 -3.98 3.11 20.83
C PHE A 219 -2.90 4.03 20.24
N SER A 220 -1.98 4.60 21.04
CA SER A 220 -1.03 5.60 20.52
C SER A 220 0.24 4.99 19.91
N GLN A 221 0.79 3.92 20.47
CA GLN A 221 2.06 3.38 19.96
C GLN A 221 1.93 2.76 18.57
N LYS A 222 0.89 1.96 18.32
CA LYS A 222 0.75 1.28 17.02
C LYS A 222 0.57 2.28 15.87
N GLU A 223 -0.26 3.31 16.09
CA GLU A 223 -0.49 4.38 15.12
C GLU A 223 0.73 5.29 14.97
N GLU A 224 1.44 5.61 16.06
CA GLU A 224 2.67 6.40 16.02
C GLU A 224 3.79 5.63 15.29
N TRP A 225 3.91 4.32 15.50
CA TRP A 225 4.84 3.48 14.76
C TRP A 225 4.43 3.27 13.30
N GLU A 226 3.14 3.23 12.99
CA GLU A 226 2.67 3.22 11.60
C GLU A 226 2.95 4.56 10.91
N LYS A 227 2.82 5.70 11.60
CA LYS A 227 3.24 7.02 11.12
C LYS A 227 4.76 7.13 10.94
N ILE A 228 5.55 6.56 11.85
CA ILE A 228 7.02 6.53 11.74
C ILE A 228 7.46 5.65 10.55
N TYR A 229 6.81 4.50 10.35
CA TYR A 229 7.07 3.64 9.18
C TYR A 229 6.70 4.33 7.85
N ARG A 230 5.61 5.12 7.84
CA ARG A 230 5.24 5.97 6.70
C ARG A 230 6.27 7.06 6.45
N SER A 231 6.85 7.64 7.50
CA SER A 231 7.85 8.70 7.35
C SER A 231 9.09 8.17 6.63
N GLN A 232 9.59 8.92 5.63
CA GLN A 232 10.79 8.63 4.84
C GLN A 232 12.08 8.37 5.66
N SER A 233 12.02 8.50 6.98
CA SER A 233 13.16 8.41 7.90
C SER A 233 13.64 6.98 8.19
N GLU A 234 12.84 5.95 7.93
CA GLU A 234 13.34 4.58 7.86
C GLU A 234 14.02 4.36 6.50
N LYS A 235 15.23 4.93 6.37
CA LYS A 235 16.25 4.48 5.41
C LYS A 235 16.24 2.96 5.44
N PHE A 236 16.33 2.30 4.30
CA PHE A 236 16.12 0.85 4.13
C PHE A 236 16.78 -0.06 5.19
N LEU A 237 17.78 0.38 5.96
CA LEU A 237 18.37 -0.37 7.08
C LEU A 237 17.56 -0.33 8.40
N TYR A 238 16.58 0.56 8.54
CA TYR A 238 15.65 0.60 9.67
C TYR A 238 14.49 -0.36 9.41
N TYR A 239 14.78 -1.66 9.48
CA TYR A 239 13.77 -2.71 9.40
C TYR A 239 13.11 -2.95 10.74
N ARG A 240 11.79 -3.15 10.70
CA ARG A 240 11.03 -3.66 11.82
C ARG A 240 11.20 -5.19 11.94
N PRO A 241 11.85 -5.71 13.00
CA PRO A 241 12.09 -7.14 13.15
C PRO A 241 10.84 -7.92 13.54
N ASP A 242 9.70 -7.26 13.78
CA ASP A 242 8.41 -7.91 14.01
C ASP A 242 7.65 -8.22 12.70
N ARG A 243 8.29 -8.08 11.54
CA ARG A 243 7.64 -8.21 10.24
C ARG A 243 8.53 -8.93 9.23
N ILE A 244 7.89 -9.61 8.29
CA ILE A 244 8.51 -10.01 7.02
C ILE A 244 8.12 -8.95 6.01
N LEU A 245 9.11 -8.43 5.28
CA LEU A 245 8.90 -7.44 4.23
C LEU A 245 9.17 -8.04 2.87
N PHE A 246 8.32 -7.71 1.93
CA PHE A 246 8.52 -7.89 0.52
C PHE A 246 8.66 -6.50 -0.13
N THR A 247 9.74 -6.29 -0.88
CA THR A 247 10.06 -5.01 -1.52
C THR A 247 10.25 -5.18 -3.02
N ILE A 248 9.62 -4.29 -3.77
CA ILE A 248 9.82 -4.09 -5.21
C ILE A 248 10.52 -2.76 -5.41
N GLY A 249 11.75 -2.78 -5.93
CA GLY A 249 12.47 -1.59 -6.35
C GLY A 249 12.48 -1.48 -7.87
N LEU A 250 12.25 -0.30 -8.41
CA LEU A 250 12.15 -0.04 -9.84
C LEU A 250 13.10 1.09 -10.22
N THR A 251 13.88 0.95 -11.28
CA THR A 251 14.70 2.06 -11.81
C THR A 251 14.60 2.22 -13.31
N TYR A 252 14.59 3.47 -13.77
CA TYR A 252 14.65 3.81 -15.19
C TYR A 252 15.87 4.69 -15.46
N HIS A 253 16.71 4.27 -16.39
CA HIS A 253 17.99 4.92 -16.73
C HIS A 253 17.90 5.58 -18.12
N PRO A 254 17.50 6.86 -18.22
CA PRO A 254 17.33 7.53 -19.52
C PRO A 254 18.65 7.72 -20.29
N ILE A 255 19.78 7.81 -19.58
CA ILE A 255 21.13 7.92 -20.14
C ILE A 255 21.77 6.52 -20.08
N ALA A 256 22.77 6.25 -20.93
CA ALA A 256 23.52 5.00 -20.92
C ALA A 256 23.86 4.57 -19.49
N ALA A 257 23.27 3.46 -19.05
CA ALA A 257 23.34 3.06 -17.66
C ALA A 257 24.80 2.74 -17.28
N VAL A 258 25.32 3.44 -16.28
CA VAL A 258 26.60 3.11 -15.63
C VAL A 258 26.54 1.70 -15.00
N TYR A 259 25.32 1.25 -14.69
CA TYR A 259 25.04 -0.06 -14.15
C TYR A 259 24.84 -1.11 -15.26
N ASN A 260 25.30 -2.32 -14.96
CA ASN A 260 25.09 -3.56 -15.70
C ASN A 260 24.52 -4.61 -14.73
N SER A 261 24.14 -5.78 -15.26
CA SER A 261 23.56 -6.86 -14.45
C SER A 261 24.46 -7.36 -13.32
N LYS A 262 25.79 -7.12 -13.37
CA LYS A 262 26.73 -7.55 -12.33
C LYS A 262 26.87 -6.55 -11.19
N ASN A 263 26.67 -5.25 -11.42
CA ASN A 263 26.86 -4.19 -10.42
C ASN A 263 25.58 -3.43 -10.06
N TYR A 264 24.43 -3.75 -10.66
CA TYR A 264 23.16 -3.08 -10.40
C TYR A 264 22.76 -3.07 -8.91
N PHE A 265 23.17 -4.09 -8.14
CA PHE A 265 22.96 -4.11 -6.70
C PHE A 265 23.58 -2.90 -5.96
N GLN A 266 24.64 -2.29 -6.51
CA GLN A 266 25.33 -1.16 -5.89
C GLN A 266 24.48 0.11 -5.88
N LEU A 267 23.63 0.30 -6.91
CA LEU A 267 22.64 1.37 -6.91
C LEU A 267 21.74 1.23 -5.69
N TRP A 268 21.21 0.03 -5.48
CA TRP A 268 20.32 -0.22 -4.36
C TRP A 268 21.05 -0.09 -3.03
N ASP A 269 22.27 -0.60 -2.89
CA ASP A 269 23.08 -0.37 -1.70
C ASP A 269 23.23 1.12 -1.36
N LEU A 270 23.48 1.97 -2.37
CA LEU A 270 23.54 3.42 -2.20
C LEU A 270 22.20 3.99 -1.71
N LYS A 271 21.07 3.65 -2.35
CA LYS A 271 19.73 4.11 -1.93
C LYS A 271 19.37 3.67 -0.53
N ARG A 272 19.91 2.55 -0.09
CA ARG A 272 19.70 1.97 1.22
C ARG A 272 20.61 2.54 2.29
N GLY A 273 21.60 3.35 1.89
CA GLY A 273 22.61 3.91 2.78
C GLY A 273 23.68 2.90 3.20
N VAL A 274 23.83 1.79 2.46
CA VAL A 274 24.89 0.79 2.68
C VAL A 274 26.21 1.37 2.20
N ASN A 275 26.93 1.97 3.14
CA ASN A 275 28.27 2.53 2.98
C ASN A 275 29.29 1.77 3.85
N PRO A 276 30.61 1.98 3.67
CA PRO A 276 31.63 1.26 4.44
C PRO A 276 31.49 1.36 5.96
N ARG A 277 30.92 2.46 6.48
CA ARG A 277 30.63 2.64 7.90
C ARG A 277 29.48 1.72 8.34
N THR A 278 28.33 1.78 7.67
CA THR A 278 27.17 0.93 7.98
C THR A 278 27.48 -0.56 7.83
N ILE A 279 28.32 -0.94 6.86
CA ILE A 279 28.76 -2.33 6.68
C ILE A 279 29.49 -2.84 7.93
N ARG A 280 30.37 -2.01 8.50
CA ARG A 280 31.10 -2.34 9.74
C ARG A 280 30.18 -2.34 10.95
N GLU A 281 29.32 -1.34 11.09
CA GLU A 281 28.41 -1.19 12.24
C GLU A 281 27.36 -2.31 12.30
N THR A 282 26.87 -2.78 11.15
CA THR A 282 25.81 -3.80 11.06
C THR A 282 26.33 -5.18 10.72
N ASN A 283 27.65 -5.39 10.62
CA ASN A 283 28.24 -6.64 10.14
C ASN A 283 27.63 -7.14 8.81
N PHE A 284 27.33 -6.22 7.88
CA PHE A 284 26.67 -6.56 6.63
C PHE A 284 27.53 -7.50 5.78
N ARG A 285 26.97 -8.64 5.38
CA ARG A 285 27.61 -9.64 4.53
C ARG A 285 26.68 -10.06 3.42
N ARG A 286 27.15 -10.01 2.18
CA ARG A 286 26.43 -10.50 1.00
C ARG A 286 27.14 -11.71 0.42
N ARG A 287 26.37 -12.76 0.15
CA ARG A 287 26.81 -13.93 -0.61
C ARG A 287 25.96 -14.04 -1.86
N LYS A 288 26.61 -14.26 -3.01
CA LYS A 288 25.90 -14.61 -4.24
C LYS A 288 25.60 -16.11 -4.22
N GLU A 289 24.34 -16.46 -4.43
CA GLU A 289 23.88 -17.80 -4.77
C GLU A 289 23.57 -17.86 -6.27
N GLU A 290 23.11 -18.98 -6.81
CA GLU A 290 23.02 -19.23 -8.26
C GLU A 290 22.41 -18.05 -9.05
N ASP A 291 21.19 -17.66 -8.70
CA ASP A 291 20.41 -16.61 -9.39
C ASP A 291 19.96 -15.45 -8.48
N TYR A 292 20.34 -15.45 -7.21
CA TYR A 292 20.03 -14.38 -6.24
C TYR A 292 21.16 -14.14 -5.24
N TYR A 293 20.99 -13.13 -4.38
CA TYR A 293 21.92 -12.77 -3.33
C TYR A 293 21.27 -12.98 -1.96
N VAL A 294 22.05 -13.50 -1.03
CA VAL A 294 21.71 -13.60 0.38
C VAL A 294 22.54 -12.59 1.14
N SER A 295 21.89 -11.57 1.68
CA SER A 295 22.55 -10.57 2.52
C SER A 295 22.13 -10.76 3.98
N ARG A 296 23.08 -10.70 4.91
CA ARG A 296 22.84 -10.80 6.37
C ARG A 296 23.40 -9.58 7.06
N PHE A 297 22.71 -9.10 8.08
CA PHE A 297 23.15 -7.96 8.89
C PHE A 297 22.52 -7.99 10.27
N ASP A 298 23.13 -7.26 11.19
CA ASP A 298 22.67 -7.10 12.56
C ASP A 298 21.89 -5.79 12.70
N TYR A 299 20.63 -5.89 13.12
CA TYR A 299 19.82 -4.75 13.52
C TYR A 299 19.91 -4.54 15.02
N PHE A 300 20.10 -3.30 15.45
CA PHE A 300 20.18 -2.92 16.85
C PHE A 300 18.97 -2.06 17.22
N HIS A 301 18.14 -2.57 18.13
CA HIS A 301 17.03 -1.80 18.69
C HIS A 301 17.55 -0.61 19.52
N LYS A 302 16.68 0.40 19.72
CA LYS A 302 16.97 1.54 20.61
C LYS A 302 17.34 1.13 22.05
N ASN A 303 16.88 -0.05 22.50
CA ASN A 303 17.21 -0.62 23.80
C ASN A 303 18.51 -1.47 23.81
N GLY A 304 19.28 -1.47 22.72
CA GLY A 304 20.52 -2.23 22.58
C GLY A 304 20.36 -3.70 22.20
N ARG A 305 19.13 -4.22 22.07
CA ARG A 305 18.91 -5.60 21.63
C ARG A 305 19.33 -5.79 20.18
N LYS A 306 20.14 -6.82 19.94
CA LYS A 306 20.57 -7.25 18.62
C LYS A 306 19.57 -8.25 18.03
N VAL A 307 19.18 -8.05 16.78
CA VAL A 307 18.40 -9.00 15.97
C VAL A 307 19.12 -9.22 14.66
N SER A 308 19.47 -10.48 14.36
CA SER A 308 20.05 -10.82 13.07
C SER A 308 18.95 -10.89 12.00
N MET A 309 19.20 -10.23 10.88
CA MET A 309 18.29 -10.03 9.77
C MET A 309 18.87 -10.65 8.51
N ILE A 310 17.98 -11.11 7.63
CA ILE A 310 18.33 -11.70 6.34
C ILE A 310 17.54 -11.03 5.21
N PHE A 311 18.22 -10.83 4.08
CA PHE A 311 17.66 -10.44 2.79
C PHE A 311 17.90 -11.53 1.77
N LEU A 312 16.86 -11.89 1.03
CA LEU A 312 16.94 -12.62 -0.22
C LEU A 312 16.64 -11.63 -1.34
N GLU A 313 17.56 -11.46 -2.28
CA GLU A 313 17.55 -10.35 -3.23
C GLU A 313 17.86 -10.80 -4.64
N LYS A 314 17.04 -10.38 -5.60
CA LYS A 314 17.25 -10.63 -7.02
C LYS A 314 17.18 -9.32 -7.79
N TYR A 315 18.07 -9.21 -8.75
CA TYR A 315 18.34 -7.98 -9.49
C TYR A 315 18.22 -8.26 -10.97
N TYR A 316 17.34 -7.53 -11.64
CA TYR A 316 17.19 -7.54 -13.07
C TYR A 316 17.55 -6.17 -13.61
N LEU A 317 18.38 -6.13 -14.65
CA LEU A 317 18.64 -4.91 -15.38
C LEU A 317 18.65 -5.28 -16.86
N ARG A 318 17.68 -4.75 -17.60
CA ARG A 318 17.52 -4.97 -19.03
C ARG A 318 17.33 -3.64 -19.72
N GLU A 319 18.17 -3.37 -20.72
CA GLU A 319 18.21 -2.09 -21.43
C GLU A 319 18.35 -0.92 -20.45
N ASN A 320 17.30 -0.14 -20.26
CA ASN A 320 17.24 1.00 -19.36
C ASN A 320 16.35 0.77 -18.12
N ARG A 321 15.84 -0.45 -17.92
CA ARG A 321 14.90 -0.78 -16.82
C ARG A 321 15.55 -1.72 -15.84
N GLY A 322 15.55 -1.31 -14.58
CA GLY A 322 16.01 -2.10 -13.46
C GLY A 322 14.86 -2.49 -12.55
N LEU A 323 14.92 -3.72 -12.03
CA LEU A 323 14.00 -4.27 -11.05
C LEU A 323 14.83 -4.93 -9.93
N LEU A 324 14.59 -4.47 -8.71
CA LEU A 324 14.98 -5.14 -7.48
C LEU A 324 13.76 -5.88 -6.95
N PHE A 325 13.97 -7.14 -6.62
CA PHE A 325 13.00 -7.98 -5.94
C PHE A 325 13.63 -8.50 -4.65
N SER A 326 13.08 -8.17 -3.48
CA SER A 326 13.66 -8.65 -2.22
C SER A 326 12.65 -9.03 -1.16
N VAL A 327 12.94 -10.11 -0.42
CA VAL A 327 12.23 -10.49 0.80
C VAL A 327 13.18 -10.39 1.98
N ALA A 328 12.69 -9.85 3.08
CA ALA A 328 13.46 -9.52 4.26
C ALA A 328 12.74 -9.93 5.54
N GLY A 329 13.50 -10.28 6.56
CA GLY A 329 12.97 -10.48 7.90
C GLY A 329 14.02 -10.94 8.89
N PRO A 330 13.62 -11.23 10.14
CA PRO A 330 14.50 -11.81 11.13
C PRO A 330 15.02 -13.17 10.66
N GLU A 331 16.30 -13.44 10.90
CA GLU A 331 16.92 -14.72 10.54
C GLU A 331 16.26 -15.91 11.27
N LYS A 332 15.65 -15.66 12.44
CA LYS A 332 14.81 -16.65 13.14
C LYS A 332 13.63 -17.18 12.31
N GLN A 333 13.19 -16.44 11.30
CA GLN A 333 12.07 -16.79 10.41
C GLN A 333 12.56 -17.25 9.03
N ILE A 334 13.80 -17.72 8.93
CA ILE A 334 14.44 -18.05 7.64
C ILE A 334 13.64 -19.06 6.82
N ASP A 335 13.06 -20.09 7.43
CA ASP A 335 12.27 -21.10 6.72
C ASP A 335 11.04 -20.48 6.06
N ARG A 336 10.32 -19.62 6.79
CA ARG A 336 9.17 -18.88 6.27
C ARG A 336 9.58 -17.89 5.19
N ILE A 337 10.71 -17.19 5.37
CA ILE A 337 11.26 -16.25 4.39
C ILE A 337 11.65 -16.98 3.10
N GLN A 338 12.28 -18.15 3.19
CA GLN A 338 12.63 -18.99 2.05
C GLN A 338 11.40 -19.54 1.33
N GLN A 339 10.36 -19.95 2.07
CA GLN A 339 9.09 -20.37 1.49
C GLN A 339 8.44 -19.23 0.69
N ILE A 340 8.33 -18.04 1.29
CA ILE A 340 7.79 -16.85 0.63
C ILE A 340 8.62 -16.50 -0.61
N TRP A 341 9.96 -16.51 -0.48
CA TRP A 341 10.87 -16.24 -1.58
C TRP A 341 10.69 -17.21 -2.74
N SER A 342 10.59 -18.51 -2.46
CA SER A 342 10.38 -19.54 -3.48
C SER A 342 9.06 -19.32 -4.24
N GLN A 343 7.96 -19.07 -3.51
CA GLN A 343 6.65 -18.80 -4.10
C GLN A 343 6.68 -17.56 -5.00
N LEU A 344 7.25 -16.47 -4.49
CA LEU A 344 7.34 -15.21 -5.20
C LEU A 344 8.24 -15.31 -6.45
N ASN A 345 9.43 -15.90 -6.33
CA ASN A 345 10.38 -16.03 -7.44
C ASN A 345 9.83 -16.95 -8.55
N GLN A 346 9.03 -17.97 -8.22
CA GLN A 346 8.36 -18.83 -9.21
C GLN A 346 7.27 -18.08 -9.99
N LYS A 347 6.63 -17.09 -9.36
CA LYS A 347 5.50 -16.34 -9.91
C LYS A 347 5.87 -14.97 -10.49
N LEU A 348 7.15 -14.61 -10.42
CA LEU A 348 7.67 -13.38 -10.99
C LEU A 348 7.97 -13.56 -12.48
N ILE A 349 7.36 -12.72 -13.31
CA ILE A 349 7.61 -12.63 -14.75
C ILE A 349 8.16 -11.23 -15.04
N VAL A 350 9.31 -11.18 -15.72
CA VAL A 350 9.98 -9.94 -16.15
C VAL A 350 10.23 -10.03 -17.65
N GLU A 351 9.72 -9.08 -18.42
CA GLU A 351 9.73 -9.13 -19.90
C GLU A 351 10.82 -8.32 -20.60
#